data_AF-D3F621-F1
#
_entry.id   AF-D3F621-F1
#
_cell.length_a   1.000
_cell.length_b   1.000
_cell.length_c   1.000
_cell.angle_alpha   90.00
_cell.angle_beta   90.00
_cell.angle_gamma   90.00
#
_symmetry.space_group_name_H-M   'P 1'
#
loop_
_entity.id
_entity.type
_entity.pdbx_description
1 polymer ?
#
loop_
_entity_poly.entity_id
_entity_poly.type
_entity_poly.pdbx_seq_one_letter_code
_entity_poly.pdbx_strand_id
1 'polypeptide(L)'
;MPWPPAIGDLLPLAEHACGIRRKLLTYSLAHEHERGGDKARAFLLALSIERAHVDHLEAELRAGVRVTPISRVDVKRHGFLFQVRIPVRGVMLHRNRVLPVTTGWHVPEEGMAPRLASAYLKS
;
A
#
# COMPACT_ATOMS: atom_id res chain seq x y z
N MET A 1 -3.92 -13.80 -18.11
CA MET A 1 -3.67 -14.32 -16.75
C MET A 1 -4.96 -14.98 -16.26
N PRO A 2 -4.91 -16.08 -15.50
CA PRO A 2 -6.10 -16.62 -14.84
C PRO A 2 -6.63 -15.64 -13.79
N TRP A 3 -7.96 -15.63 -13.60
CA TRP A 3 -8.64 -14.76 -12.64
C TRP A 3 -9.23 -15.57 -11.46
N PRO A 4 -9.04 -15.14 -10.20
CA PRO A 4 -8.18 -14.04 -9.78
C PRO A 4 -6.68 -14.38 -9.93
N PRO A 5 -5.79 -13.39 -10.03
CA PRO A 5 -4.34 -13.61 -9.99
C PRO A 5 -3.92 -14.29 -8.68
N ALA A 6 -2.90 -15.13 -8.75
CA ALA A 6 -2.40 -15.94 -7.64
C ALA A 6 -1.27 -15.23 -6.86
N ILE A 7 -0.87 -15.82 -5.74
CA ILE A 7 0.34 -15.42 -5.03
C ILE A 7 1.54 -15.65 -5.97
N GLY A 8 2.42 -14.65 -6.08
CA GLY A 8 3.55 -14.65 -7.01
C GLY A 8 3.27 -13.93 -8.34
N ASP A 9 2.00 -13.73 -8.71
CA ASP A 9 1.64 -12.91 -9.87
C ASP A 9 1.78 -11.42 -9.54
N LEU A 10 1.84 -10.58 -10.58
CA LEU A 10 1.71 -9.13 -10.44
C LEU A 10 0.25 -8.73 -10.25
N LEU A 11 0.03 -7.60 -9.55
CA LEU A 11 -1.30 -7.04 -9.42
C LEU A 11 -1.79 -6.53 -10.79
N PRO A 12 -2.94 -6.98 -11.31
CA PRO A 12 -3.45 -6.55 -12.61
C PRO A 12 -3.81 -5.07 -12.59
N LEU A 13 -3.57 -4.39 -13.71
CA LEU A 13 -3.83 -2.95 -13.90
C LEU A 13 -3.18 -2.07 -12.82
N ALA A 14 -2.04 -2.50 -12.27
CA ALA A 14 -1.31 -1.77 -11.23
C ALA A 14 -0.88 -0.35 -11.67
N GLU A 15 -0.65 -0.14 -12.95
CA GLU A 15 -0.39 1.16 -13.56
C GLU A 15 -1.55 2.14 -13.40
N HIS A 16 -2.78 1.63 -13.32
CA HIS A 16 -4.02 2.38 -13.13
C HIS A 16 -4.46 2.45 -11.65
N ALA A 17 -3.61 2.00 -10.72
CA ALA A 17 -3.92 2.00 -9.29
C ALA A 17 -4.39 3.37 -8.77
N CYS A 18 -5.50 3.35 -8.02
CA CYS A 18 -6.22 4.56 -7.64
C CYS A 18 -6.44 4.69 -6.13
N GLY A 19 -6.84 5.89 -5.68
CA GLY A 19 -7.18 6.17 -4.29
C GLY A 19 -6.00 6.21 -3.31
N ILE A 20 -4.75 6.08 -3.79
CA ILE A 20 -3.54 6.01 -2.97
C ILE A 20 -3.41 7.25 -2.07
N ARG A 21 -3.28 8.45 -2.65
CA ARG A 21 -3.12 9.70 -1.91
C ARG A 21 -4.18 9.89 -0.83
N ARG A 22 -5.45 9.79 -1.23
CA ARG A 22 -6.60 9.96 -0.34
C ARG A 22 -6.49 8.99 0.84
N LYS A 23 -6.23 7.71 0.56
CA LYS A 23 -6.14 6.69 1.61
C LYS A 23 -4.93 6.90 2.52
N LEU A 24 -3.80 7.36 2.00
CA LEU A 24 -2.64 7.71 2.82
C LEU A 24 -2.98 8.84 3.79
N LEU A 25 -3.54 9.94 3.30
CA LEU A 25 -3.81 11.15 4.10
C LEU A 25 -4.95 10.97 5.11
N THR A 26 -5.99 10.23 4.76
CA THR A 26 -7.19 10.10 5.62
C THR A 26 -7.16 8.85 6.50
N TYR A 27 -6.15 7.98 6.35
CA TYR A 27 -6.10 6.71 7.09
C TYR A 27 -4.68 6.33 7.52
N SER A 28 -3.76 6.07 6.59
CA SER A 28 -2.45 5.48 6.94
C SER A 28 -1.48 6.43 7.63
N LEU A 29 -1.56 7.73 7.32
CA LEU A 29 -0.73 8.80 7.89
C LEU A 29 -1.55 9.74 8.79
N ALA A 30 -2.80 9.37 9.11
CA ALA A 30 -3.68 10.16 9.96
C ALA A 30 -3.53 9.74 11.43
N HIS A 31 -2.80 10.54 12.22
CA HIS A 31 -2.56 10.26 13.65
C HIS A 31 -3.85 10.22 14.49
N GLU A 32 -4.83 11.05 14.15
CA GLU A 32 -6.11 11.15 14.88
C GLU A 32 -7.11 10.05 14.48
N HIS A 33 -6.82 9.25 13.46
CA HIS A 33 -7.73 8.23 12.99
C HIS A 33 -7.73 7.02 13.95
N GLU A 34 -8.89 6.64 14.50
CA GLU A 34 -9.03 5.56 15.48
C GLU A 34 -8.26 4.27 15.11
N ARG A 35 -8.41 3.79 13.87
CA ARG A 35 -7.67 2.60 13.36
C ARG A 35 -6.37 2.91 12.62
N GLY A 36 -6.08 4.18 12.37
CA GLY A 36 -5.04 4.66 11.47
C GLY A 36 -3.85 5.28 12.22
N GLY A 37 -4.08 5.77 13.43
CA GLY A 37 -3.08 6.46 14.25
C GLY A 37 -1.85 5.61 14.54
N ASP A 38 -2.04 4.33 14.88
CA ASP A 38 -0.92 3.39 15.09
C ASP A 38 -0.08 3.19 13.82
N LYS A 39 -0.72 3.21 12.65
CA LYS A 39 -0.03 3.12 11.35
C LYS A 39 0.79 4.38 11.10
N ALA A 40 0.20 5.54 11.35
CA ALA A 40 0.87 6.83 11.19
C ALA A 40 2.11 6.91 12.11
N ARG A 41 1.96 6.48 13.36
CA ARG A 41 3.08 6.39 14.32
C ARG A 41 4.16 5.42 13.83
N ALA A 42 3.80 4.25 13.31
CA ALA A 42 4.76 3.30 12.76
C ALA A 42 5.53 3.87 11.57
N PHE A 43 4.87 4.57 10.63
CA PHE A 43 5.54 5.23 9.50
C PHE A 43 6.54 6.29 9.97
N LEU A 44 6.14 7.12 10.94
CA LEU A 44 7.01 8.15 11.50
C LEU A 44 8.24 7.54 12.18
N LEU A 45 8.03 6.56 13.07
CA LEU A 45 9.12 5.97 13.86
C LEU A 45 10.07 5.09 13.05
N ALA A 46 9.58 4.42 12.01
CA ALA A 46 10.38 3.44 11.29
C ALA A 46 11.01 3.99 10.01
N LEU A 47 10.36 4.97 9.36
CA LEU A 47 10.76 5.52 8.06
C LEU A 47 10.83 7.06 8.05
N SER A 48 10.50 7.75 9.16
CA SER A 48 10.38 9.21 9.24
C SER A 48 9.37 9.78 8.25
N ILE A 49 8.40 8.97 7.82
CA ILE A 49 7.35 9.37 6.88
C ILE A 49 6.13 9.82 7.67
N GLU A 50 5.59 10.97 7.29
CA GLU A 50 4.38 11.57 7.84
C GLU A 50 3.60 12.24 6.71
N ARG A 51 2.50 12.95 7.02
CA ARG A 51 1.63 13.58 6.00
C ARG A 51 2.38 14.53 5.07
N ALA A 52 3.39 15.26 5.58
CA ALA A 52 4.24 16.15 4.79
C ALA A 52 5.05 15.41 3.70
N HIS A 53 5.29 14.11 3.88
CA HIS A 53 6.05 13.26 2.97
C HIS A 53 5.15 12.37 2.09
N VAL A 54 3.85 12.71 1.97
CA VAL A 54 2.89 11.88 1.22
C VAL A 54 3.27 11.70 -0.24
N ASP A 55 3.86 12.71 -0.88
CA ASP A 55 4.26 12.65 -2.30
C ASP A 55 5.33 11.57 -2.52
N HIS A 56 6.31 11.49 -1.62
CA HIS A 56 7.34 10.45 -1.61
C HIS A 56 6.73 9.07 -1.44
N LEU A 57 5.88 8.87 -0.42
CA LEU A 57 5.26 7.57 -0.17
C LEU A 57 4.34 7.16 -1.33
N GLU A 58 3.56 8.08 -1.88
CA GLU A 58 2.70 7.80 -3.04
C GLU A 58 3.52 7.36 -4.26
N ALA A 59 4.64 8.03 -4.55
CA ALA A 59 5.52 7.67 -5.65
C ALA A 59 6.11 6.26 -5.47
N GLU A 60 6.63 5.95 -4.28
CA GLU A 60 7.20 4.62 -3.96
C GLU A 60 6.13 3.52 -4.09
N LEU A 61 4.91 3.74 -3.59
CA LEU A 61 3.83 2.75 -3.71
C LEU A 61 3.38 2.56 -5.17
N ARG A 62 3.29 3.63 -5.96
CA ARG A 62 2.93 3.56 -7.39
C ARG A 62 3.96 2.82 -8.22
N ALA A 63 5.24 3.06 -7.97
CA ALA A 63 6.32 2.37 -8.65
C ALA A 63 6.37 0.89 -8.20
N GLY A 64 6.34 0.66 -6.89
CA GLY A 64 6.50 -0.66 -6.31
C GLY A 64 5.37 -1.63 -6.64
N VAL A 65 4.11 -1.18 -6.67
CA VAL A 65 2.96 -2.07 -6.95
C VAL A 65 3.00 -2.69 -8.35
N ARG A 66 3.69 -2.04 -9.31
CA ARG A 66 3.81 -2.52 -10.69
C ARG A 66 4.80 -3.66 -10.86
N VAL A 67 5.74 -3.79 -9.94
CA VAL A 67 6.89 -4.71 -10.07
C VAL A 67 6.99 -5.69 -8.91
N THR A 68 6.19 -5.50 -7.85
CA THR A 68 6.21 -6.35 -6.66
C THR A 68 5.10 -7.40 -6.75
N PRO A 69 5.43 -8.70 -6.63
CA PRO A 69 4.43 -9.76 -6.64
C PRO A 69 3.41 -9.68 -5.50
N ILE A 70 2.22 -10.21 -5.76
CA ILE A 70 1.18 -10.47 -4.78
C ILE A 70 1.73 -11.45 -3.74
N SER A 71 1.60 -11.06 -2.48
CA SER A 71 2.02 -11.84 -1.30
C SER A 71 0.87 -12.57 -0.61
N ARG A 72 -0.38 -12.17 -0.88
CA ARG A 72 -1.60 -12.79 -0.33
C ARG A 72 -2.82 -12.42 -1.18
N VAL A 73 -3.75 -13.36 -1.28
CA VAL A 73 -5.06 -13.18 -1.93
C VAL A 73 -6.13 -13.53 -0.90
N ASP A 74 -7.07 -12.62 -0.65
CA ASP A 74 -8.28 -12.89 0.14
C ASP A 74 -9.54 -12.65 -0.70
N VAL A 75 -10.43 -13.64 -0.76
CA VAL A 75 -11.76 -13.48 -1.38
C VAL A 75 -12.68 -12.78 -0.40
N LYS A 76 -13.41 -11.76 -0.88
CA LYS A 76 -14.39 -10.99 -0.10
C LYS A 76 -15.75 -11.04 -0.82
N ARG A 77 -16.82 -10.69 -0.11
CA ARG A 77 -18.18 -10.62 -0.68
C ARG A 77 -18.30 -9.71 -1.91
N HIS A 78 -17.46 -8.69 -2.01
CA HIS A 78 -17.50 -7.66 -3.06
C HIS A 78 -16.19 -7.61 -3.86
N GLY A 79 -15.63 -8.77 -4.20
CA GLY A 79 -14.40 -8.89 -4.98
C GLY A 79 -13.22 -9.42 -4.16
N PHE A 80 -12.02 -8.96 -4.50
CA PHE A 80 -10.77 -9.52 -3.98
C PHE A 80 -9.97 -8.47 -3.23
N LEU A 81 -9.28 -8.89 -2.17
CA LEU A 81 -8.27 -8.10 -1.49
C LEU A 81 -6.91 -8.76 -1.73
N PHE A 82 -6.04 -8.06 -2.45
CA PHE A 82 -4.67 -8.49 -2.72
C PHE A 82 -3.70 -7.77 -1.82
N GLN A 83 -2.70 -8.48 -1.31
CA GLN A 83 -1.65 -7.87 -0.49
C GLN A 83 -0.33 -7.81 -1.26
N VAL A 84 0.32 -6.65 -1.28
CA VAL A 84 1.65 -6.46 -1.87
C VAL A 84 2.58 -5.83 -0.84
N ARG A 85 3.79 -6.38 -0.67
CA ARG A 85 4.79 -5.92 0.31
C ARG A 85 5.84 -5.08 -0.40
N ILE A 86 5.56 -3.79 -0.55
CA ILE A 86 6.36 -2.87 -1.36
C ILE A 86 7.56 -2.38 -0.53
N PRO A 87 8.81 -2.55 -0.99
CA PRO A 87 9.95 -1.95 -0.32
C PRO A 87 9.87 -0.42 -0.46
N VAL A 88 9.89 0.30 0.66
CA VAL A 88 9.82 1.76 0.70
C VAL A 88 11.04 2.30 1.41
N ARG A 89 11.71 3.27 0.79
CA ARG A 89 12.80 4.01 1.39
C ARG A 89 12.29 5.06 2.38
N GLY A 90 12.90 5.11 3.56
CA GLY A 90 12.63 6.16 4.54
C GLY A 90 13.13 7.52 4.08
N VAL A 91 12.75 8.55 4.81
CA VAL A 91 13.18 9.94 4.57
C VAL A 91 13.95 10.46 5.77
N MET A 92 14.56 11.65 5.67
CA MET A 92 15.20 12.36 6.79
C MET A 92 16.19 11.46 7.58
N LEU A 93 15.90 11.19 8.85
CA LEU A 93 16.73 10.37 9.75
C LEU A 93 16.82 8.89 9.29
N HIS A 94 15.91 8.44 8.43
CA HIS A 94 15.83 7.08 7.92
C HIS A 94 16.06 6.97 6.41
N ARG A 95 16.73 7.95 5.77
CA ARG A 95 17.03 7.95 4.31
C ARG A 95 17.78 6.71 3.78
N ASN A 96 18.57 6.07 4.64
CA ASN A 96 19.35 4.87 4.29
C ASN A 96 18.63 3.57 4.65
N ARG A 97 17.41 3.64 5.18
CA ARG A 97 16.61 2.49 5.59
C ARG A 97 15.55 2.21 4.54
N VAL A 98 15.35 0.93 4.23
CA VAL A 98 14.27 0.43 3.37
C VAL A 98 13.50 -0.62 4.14
N LEU A 99 12.18 -0.48 4.22
CA LEU A 99 11.31 -1.44 4.90
C LEU A 99 10.13 -1.85 4.00
N PRO A 100 9.65 -3.09 4.11
CA PRO A 100 8.46 -3.52 3.37
C PRO A 100 7.20 -2.90 3.96
N VAL A 101 6.55 -2.01 3.20
CA VAL A 101 5.21 -1.52 3.49
C VAL A 101 4.20 -2.53 2.94
N THR A 102 3.38 -3.07 3.83
CA THR A 102 2.29 -3.97 3.48
C THR A 102 1.12 -3.13 2.97
N THR A 103 0.74 -3.35 1.71
CA THR A 103 -0.38 -2.68 1.06
C THR A 103 -1.49 -3.68 0.77
N GLY A 104 -2.74 -3.28 0.99
CA GLY A 104 -3.93 -4.03 0.61
C GLY A 104 -4.66 -3.31 -0.52
N TRP A 105 -4.99 -4.04 -1.58
CA TRP A 105 -5.59 -3.54 -2.81
C TRP A 105 -6.92 -4.24 -3.04
N HIS A 106 -8.01 -3.47 -3.05
CA HIS A 106 -9.33 -3.97 -3.34
C HIS A 106 -9.58 -3.91 -4.85
N VAL A 107 -9.95 -5.04 -5.44
CA VAL A 107 -10.35 -5.15 -6.84
C VAL A 107 -11.73 -5.80 -6.89
N PRO A 108 -12.78 -5.05 -7.27
CA PRO A 108 -14.16 -5.57 -7.25
C PRO A 108 -14.37 -6.77 -8.18
N GLU A 109 -13.81 -6.71 -9.39
CA GLU A 109 -14.00 -7.68 -10.46
C GLU A 109 -12.86 -7.60 -11.48
N GLU A 110 -12.81 -8.55 -12.41
CA GLU A 110 -11.79 -8.59 -13.46
C GLU A 110 -11.86 -7.32 -14.33
N GLY A 111 -10.70 -6.78 -14.72
CA GLY A 111 -10.62 -5.58 -15.55
C GLY A 111 -10.80 -4.25 -14.81
N MET A 112 -11.07 -4.27 -13.50
CA MET A 112 -11.16 -3.05 -12.69
C MET A 112 -9.82 -2.67 -12.06
N ALA A 113 -9.53 -1.38 -12.02
CA ALA A 113 -8.31 -0.86 -11.44
C ALA A 113 -8.24 -1.11 -9.91
N PRO A 114 -7.09 -1.52 -9.37
CA PRO A 114 -6.93 -1.76 -7.94
C PRO A 114 -6.99 -0.45 -7.15
N ARG A 115 -7.81 -0.45 -6.08
CA ARG A 115 -7.93 0.68 -5.16
C ARG A 115 -7.22 0.39 -3.85
N LEU A 116 -6.38 1.32 -3.40
CA LEU A 116 -5.69 1.15 -2.11
C LEU A 116 -6.70 1.12 -0.97
N ALA A 117 -6.74 0.00 -0.25
CA ALA A 117 -7.60 -0.24 0.91
C ALA A 117 -6.87 -0.04 2.24
N SER A 118 -5.56 -0.28 2.29
CA SER A 118 -4.71 -0.04 3.47
C SER A 118 -3.24 -0.01 3.08
N ALA A 119 -2.43 0.75 3.81
CA ALA A 119 -0.97 0.69 3.77
C ALA A 119 -0.44 0.81 5.19
N TYR A 120 0.46 -0.08 5.60
CA TYR A 120 1.01 -0.11 6.95
C TYR A 120 2.35 -0.86 7.00
N LEU A 121 3.15 -0.54 8.01
CA LEU A 121 4.30 -1.35 8.39
C LEU A 121 3.83 -2.44 9.35
N LYS A 122 4.30 -3.67 9.15
CA LYS A 122 4.05 -4.74 10.11
C LYS A 122 5.04 -4.52 11.26
N SER A 123 4.50 -4.25 12.45
CA SER A 123 5.23 -4.25 13.72
C SER A 123 5.74 -5.64 14.05
#